data_AF-A0A2C9UQM0-F1
#
_entry.id   AF-A0A2C9UQM0-F1
#
_cell.length_a   1.000
_cell.length_b   1.000
_cell.length_c   1.000
_cell.angle_alpha   90.00
_cell.angle_beta   90.00
_cell.angle_gamma   90.00
#
_symmetry.space_group_name_H-M   'P 1'
#
loop_
_entity.id
_entity.type
_entity.pdbx_description
1 polymer ?
#
loop_
_entity_poly.entity_id
_entity_poly.type
_entity_poly.pdbx_seq_one_letter_code
_entity_poly.pdbx_strand_id
1 'polypeptide(L)'
;MRISSRNKAGYLIGEAKKQPLEDPSYAIWVTENYKVKSWLIDSMDPLLMQRFIRLSTAKEIWEAIAKTFYDESDETCLFELNQKSFSTTQNGRPLSTYYNELVVIFQEIDHRMTSKEETIERVVQLHFAMARLRVHIFLSGLNPEFHHVREEILQKDPKLNLESTYAYVRREYQQRQTMGGSRPIPESSIMVAKRTH
;
A
#
# COMPACT_ATOMS: atom_id res chain seq x y z
N MET A 1 11.58 4.42 -9.54
CA MET A 1 12.70 3.46 -9.58
C MET A 1 13.65 3.84 -10.73
N ARG A 2 14.93 4.17 -10.46
CA ARG A 2 15.88 4.73 -11.46
C ARG A 2 16.23 3.79 -12.62
N ILE A 3 16.03 2.48 -12.45
CA ILE A 3 16.40 1.43 -13.41
C ILE A 3 15.35 1.30 -14.52
N SER A 4 14.06 1.28 -14.17
CA SER A 4 12.94 1.21 -15.12
C SER A 4 12.82 2.49 -15.95
N SER A 5 13.05 3.67 -15.34
CA SER A 5 13.06 4.96 -16.06
C SER A 5 14.21 5.11 -17.06
N ARG A 6 15.15 4.16 -17.10
CA ARG A 6 16.32 4.15 -18.00
C ARG A 6 16.31 2.96 -18.97
N ASN A 7 15.21 2.20 -19.04
CA ASN A 7 15.08 1.01 -19.89
C ASN A 7 16.17 -0.04 -19.65
N LYS A 8 16.62 -0.22 -18.39
CA LYS A 8 17.67 -1.20 -18.01
C LYS A 8 17.14 -2.37 -17.20
N ALA A 9 15.83 -2.52 -17.06
CA ALA A 9 15.19 -3.60 -16.30
C ALA A 9 15.63 -4.99 -16.80
N GLY A 10 15.87 -5.14 -18.11
CA GLY A 10 16.31 -6.40 -18.73
C GLY A 10 17.60 -7.00 -18.13
N TYR A 11 18.48 -6.19 -17.52
CA TYR A 11 19.69 -6.68 -16.85
C TYR A 11 19.41 -7.29 -15.45
N LEU A 12 18.26 -6.99 -14.85
CA LEU A 12 17.82 -7.58 -13.58
C LEU A 12 17.06 -8.89 -13.80
N ILE A 13 16.16 -8.90 -14.79
CA ILE A 13 15.28 -10.04 -15.09
C ILE A 13 15.89 -11.05 -16.06
N GLY A 14 17.05 -10.73 -16.66
CA GLY A 14 17.79 -11.62 -17.55
C GLY A 14 17.33 -11.61 -19.01
N GLU A 15 16.42 -10.71 -19.41
CA GLU A 15 16.08 -10.47 -20.81
C GLU A 15 17.27 -9.92 -21.60
N ALA A 16 18.11 -9.09 -20.98
CA ALA A 16 19.38 -8.66 -21.53
C ALA A 16 20.39 -9.80 -21.40
N LYS A 17 20.41 -10.72 -22.37
CA LYS A 17 21.29 -11.90 -22.36
C LYS A 17 22.75 -11.50 -22.53
N LYS A 18 23.60 -12.14 -21.73
CA LYS A 18 25.06 -12.08 -21.89
C LYS A 18 25.43 -12.66 -23.25
N GLN A 19 26.13 -11.86 -24.06
CA GLN A 19 26.55 -12.25 -25.40
C GLN A 19 27.82 -13.12 -25.35
N PRO A 20 28.16 -13.85 -26.42
CA PRO A 20 29.46 -14.53 -26.56
C PRO A 20 30.62 -13.55 -26.53
N LEU A 21 31.82 -14.00 -26.14
CA LEU A 21 33.01 -13.15 -26.01
C LEU A 21 33.46 -12.55 -27.33
N GLU A 22 33.18 -13.24 -28.43
CA GLU A 22 33.56 -12.89 -29.79
C GLU A 22 32.62 -11.83 -30.40
N ASP A 23 31.50 -11.54 -29.75
CA ASP A 23 30.53 -10.55 -30.21
C ASP A 23 30.94 -9.13 -29.79
N PRO A 24 31.04 -8.16 -30.71
CA PRO A 24 31.32 -6.75 -30.39
C PRO A 24 30.34 -6.15 -29.35
N SER A 25 29.11 -6.66 -29.28
CA SER A 25 28.09 -6.24 -28.32
C SER A 25 28.32 -6.78 -26.90
N TYR A 26 29.26 -7.71 -26.70
CA TYR A 26 29.69 -8.19 -25.38
C TYR A 26 30.21 -7.06 -24.49
N ALA A 27 31.09 -6.22 -25.04
CA ALA A 27 31.67 -5.09 -24.31
C ALA A 27 30.60 -4.09 -23.86
N ILE A 28 29.59 -3.88 -24.71
CA ILE A 28 28.43 -3.04 -24.41
C ILE A 28 27.62 -3.65 -23.27
N TRP A 29 27.30 -4.94 -23.37
CA TRP A 29 26.56 -5.66 -22.32
C TRP A 29 27.29 -5.61 -20.97
N VAL A 30 28.60 -5.86 -20.96
CA VAL A 30 29.43 -5.81 -19.74
C VAL A 30 29.37 -4.43 -19.09
N THR A 31 29.56 -3.39 -19.88
CA THR A 31 29.55 -2.00 -19.40
C THR A 31 28.19 -1.64 -18.79
N GLU A 32 27.10 -2.01 -19.46
CA GLU A 32 25.75 -1.73 -18.99
C GLU A 32 25.38 -2.55 -17.76
N ASN A 33 25.77 -3.83 -17.69
CA ASN A 33 25.61 -4.67 -16.50
C ASN A 33 26.35 -4.08 -15.29
N TYR A 34 27.59 -3.60 -15.45
CA TYR A 34 28.33 -2.96 -14.36
C TYR A 34 27.69 -1.66 -13.89
N LYS A 35 27.11 -0.86 -14.79
CA LYS A 35 26.35 0.35 -14.41
C LYS A 35 25.14 0.00 -13.54
N VAL A 36 24.35 -0.99 -13.96
CA VAL A 36 23.18 -1.44 -13.19
C VAL A 36 23.62 -2.02 -11.84
N LYS A 37 24.71 -2.80 -11.81
CA LYS A 37 25.32 -3.30 -10.57
C LYS A 37 25.73 -2.16 -9.63
N SER A 38 26.40 -1.12 -10.13
CA SER A 38 26.75 0.06 -9.32
C SER A 38 25.49 0.67 -8.71
N TRP A 39 24.45 0.92 -9.51
CA TRP A 39 23.22 1.52 -8.99
C TRP A 39 22.53 0.68 -7.91
N LEU A 40 22.58 -0.65 -8.03
CA LEU A 40 22.08 -1.53 -6.97
C LEU A 40 22.93 -1.35 -5.70
N ILE A 41 24.25 -1.49 -5.82
CA ILE A 41 25.18 -1.40 -4.69
C ILE A 41 25.12 -0.04 -4.00
N ASP A 42 25.11 1.05 -4.76
CA ASP A 42 25.06 2.43 -4.27
C ASP A 42 23.71 2.75 -3.57
N SER A 43 22.68 1.94 -3.80
CA SER A 43 21.37 2.08 -3.17
C SER A 43 21.22 1.28 -1.86
N MET A 44 22.21 0.47 -1.50
CA MET A 44 22.18 -0.37 -0.30
C MET A 44 22.82 0.32 0.90
N ASP A 45 22.42 -0.13 2.09
CA ASP A 45 23.20 0.11 3.30
C ASP A 45 24.60 -0.54 3.18
N PRO A 46 25.68 0.09 3.69
CA PRO A 46 27.04 -0.43 3.58
C PRO A 46 27.23 -1.86 4.11
N LEU A 47 26.53 -2.26 5.18
CA LEU A 47 26.61 -3.61 5.74
C LEU A 47 25.95 -4.64 4.82
N LEU A 48 24.89 -4.22 4.13
CA LEU A 48 24.16 -5.03 3.16
C LEU A 48 24.97 -5.19 1.86
N MET A 49 25.54 -4.09 1.37
CA MET A 49 26.42 -4.07 0.20
C MET A 49 27.53 -5.11 0.30
N GLN A 50 28.20 -5.22 1.45
CA GLN A 50 29.33 -6.14 1.64
C GLN A 50 29.00 -7.59 1.30
N ARG A 51 27.73 -7.99 1.45
CA ARG A 51 27.25 -9.34 1.13
C ARG A 51 27.13 -9.58 -0.38
N PHE A 52 26.85 -8.54 -1.16
CA PHE A 52 26.48 -8.68 -2.58
C PHE A 52 27.53 -8.12 -3.56
N ILE A 53 28.47 -7.28 -3.10
CA ILE A 53 29.46 -6.60 -3.96
C ILE A 53 30.32 -7.56 -4.80
N ARG A 54 30.54 -8.78 -4.31
CA ARG A 54 31.36 -9.82 -4.97
C ARG A 54 30.62 -10.59 -6.06
N LEU A 55 29.30 -10.46 -6.18
CA LEU A 55 28.53 -11.12 -7.23
C LEU A 55 28.84 -10.51 -8.61
N SER A 56 28.86 -11.34 -9.64
CA SER A 56 29.45 -10.99 -10.94
C SER A 56 28.53 -10.14 -11.80
N THR A 57 27.22 -10.30 -11.65
CA THR A 57 26.21 -9.62 -12.49
C THR A 57 25.17 -8.88 -11.66
N ALA A 58 24.54 -7.86 -12.27
CA ALA A 58 23.41 -7.17 -11.66
C ALA A 58 22.24 -8.12 -11.39
N LYS A 59 22.05 -9.11 -12.28
CA LYS A 59 21.09 -10.19 -12.13
C LYS A 59 21.36 -11.04 -10.89
N GLU A 60 22.59 -11.53 -10.70
CA GLU A 60 22.94 -12.32 -9.51
C GLU A 60 22.69 -11.54 -8.21
N ILE A 61 23.03 -10.24 -8.19
CA ILE A 61 22.75 -9.37 -7.05
C ILE A 61 21.24 -9.28 -6.81
N TRP A 62 20.47 -9.03 -7.86
CA TRP A 62 19.01 -8.93 -7.77
C TRP A 62 18.37 -10.23 -7.27
N GLU A 63 18.77 -11.38 -7.81
CA GLU A 63 18.29 -12.70 -7.39
C GLU A 63 18.67 -13.03 -5.95
N ALA A 64 19.90 -12.69 -5.54
CA ALA A 64 20.34 -12.91 -4.17
C ALA A 64 19.59 -12.02 -3.17
N ILE A 65 19.31 -10.76 -3.51
CA ILE A 65 18.47 -9.86 -2.71
C ILE A 65 17.05 -10.41 -2.63
N ALA A 66 16.47 -10.80 -3.78
CA ALA A 66 15.15 -11.37 -3.84
C ALA A 66 15.09 -12.61 -2.93
N LYS A 67 15.98 -13.58 -3.10
CA LYS A 67 16.00 -14.78 -2.24
C LYS A 67 16.18 -14.48 -0.74
N THR A 68 16.89 -13.40 -0.38
CA THR A 68 17.20 -13.07 1.02
C THR A 68 16.11 -12.24 1.70
N PHE A 69 15.43 -11.37 0.95
CA PHE A 69 14.51 -10.36 1.50
C PHE A 69 13.12 -10.37 0.86
N TYR A 70 12.99 -10.98 -0.30
CA TYR A 70 11.70 -11.27 -0.90
C TYR A 70 11.20 -12.57 -0.28
N ASP A 71 10.33 -12.44 0.71
CA ASP A 71 9.50 -13.53 1.16
C ASP A 71 8.55 -13.86 -0.01
N GLU A 72 8.74 -15.01 -0.66
CA GLU A 72 7.80 -15.50 -1.68
C GLU A 72 6.38 -15.65 -1.12
N SER A 73 6.26 -15.76 0.21
CA SER A 73 4.98 -15.66 0.88
C SER A 73 4.74 -14.18 1.27
N ASP A 74 3.83 -13.54 0.55
CA ASP A 74 3.19 -12.28 0.97
C ASP A 74 2.54 -12.37 2.37
N GLU A 75 2.57 -13.53 3.03
CA GLU A 75 1.91 -13.86 4.29
C GLU A 75 2.44 -13.05 5.49
N THR A 76 3.75 -12.84 5.63
CA THR A 76 4.29 -12.02 6.74
C THR A 76 3.79 -10.57 6.62
N CYS A 77 3.82 -10.01 5.41
CA CYS A 77 3.33 -8.67 5.14
C CYS A 77 1.81 -8.58 5.28
N LEU A 78 1.07 -9.57 4.79
CA LEU A 78 -0.37 -9.69 4.98
C LEU A 78 -0.74 -9.78 6.46
N PHE A 79 0.01 -10.52 7.27
CA PHE A 79 -0.18 -10.58 8.72
C PHE A 79 -0.02 -9.20 9.36
N GLU A 80 1.05 -8.48 9.04
CA GLU A 80 1.29 -7.12 9.55
C GLU A 80 0.18 -6.15 9.12
N LEU A 81 -0.24 -6.19 7.86
CA LEU A 81 -1.32 -5.36 7.34
C LEU A 81 -2.66 -5.68 8.01
N ASN A 82 -2.97 -6.96 8.21
CA ASN A 82 -4.17 -7.39 8.93
C ASN A 82 -4.13 -6.88 10.38
N GLN A 83 -3.02 -7.09 11.09
CA GLN A 83 -2.84 -6.58 12.46
C GLN A 83 -3.01 -5.06 12.51
N LYS A 84 -2.44 -4.34 11.54
CA LYS A 84 -2.57 -2.89 11.43
C LYS A 84 -4.03 -2.49 11.19
N SER A 85 -4.76 -3.21 10.33
CA SER A 85 -6.18 -2.93 10.08
C SER A 85 -7.04 -3.03 11.34
N PHE A 86 -6.82 -4.06 12.17
CA PHE A 86 -7.58 -4.26 13.42
C PHE A 86 -7.22 -3.28 14.54
N SER A 87 -5.98 -2.78 14.56
CA SER A 87 -5.48 -1.89 15.61
C SER A 87 -5.61 -0.40 15.26
N THR A 88 -5.89 -0.07 14.00
CA THR A 88 -6.07 1.33 13.57
C THR A 88 -7.39 1.87 14.12
N THR A 89 -7.30 2.98 14.85
CA THR A 89 -8.45 3.68 15.43
C THR A 89 -8.39 5.18 15.14
N GLN A 90 -9.52 5.86 15.28
CA GLN A 90 -9.65 7.28 15.00
C GLN A 90 -8.82 8.13 15.97
N ASN A 91 -8.83 7.80 17.27
CA ASN A 91 -8.01 8.42 18.32
C ASN A 91 -8.05 9.96 18.31
N GLY A 92 -9.25 10.54 18.17
CA GLY A 92 -9.40 12.01 18.14
C GLY A 92 -8.96 12.69 16.84
N ARG A 93 -8.40 11.94 15.87
CA ARG A 93 -8.05 12.47 14.54
C ARG A 93 -9.31 12.75 13.71
N PRO A 94 -9.21 13.61 12.68
CA PRO A 94 -10.31 13.81 11.74
C PRO A 94 -10.79 12.48 11.14
N LEU A 95 -12.11 12.34 11.00
CA LEU A 95 -12.75 11.13 10.47
C LEU A 95 -12.22 10.76 9.08
N SER A 96 -11.94 11.75 8.24
CA SER A 96 -11.35 11.59 6.90
C SER A 96 -9.96 10.97 6.95
N THR A 97 -9.10 11.41 7.87
CA THR A 97 -7.75 10.86 8.06
C THR A 97 -7.80 9.38 8.43
N TYR A 98 -8.65 9.03 9.41
CA TYR A 98 -8.84 7.65 9.84
C TYR A 98 -9.38 6.76 8.70
N TYR A 99 -10.40 7.23 7.99
CA TYR A 99 -10.97 6.50 6.86
C TYR A 99 -9.94 6.25 5.75
N ASN A 100 -9.18 7.29 5.36
CA ASN A 100 -8.19 7.16 4.30
C ASN A 100 -7.05 6.21 4.69
N GLU A 101 -6.60 6.23 5.94
CA GLU A 101 -5.59 5.30 6.44
C GLU A 101 -6.05 3.83 6.31
N LEU A 102 -7.29 3.54 6.72
CA LEU A 102 -7.87 2.20 6.54
C LEU A 102 -8.01 1.80 5.07
N VAL A 103 -8.45 2.71 4.20
CA VAL A 103 -8.58 2.45 2.75
C VAL A 103 -7.23 2.07 2.15
N VAL A 104 -6.15 2.79 2.49
CA VAL A 104 -4.80 2.47 2.01
C VAL A 104 -4.36 1.09 2.48
N ILE A 105 -4.60 0.73 3.75
CA ILE A 105 -4.28 -0.61 4.28
C ILE A 105 -5.07 -1.70 3.53
N PHE A 106 -6.37 -1.50 3.32
CA PHE A 106 -7.22 -2.46 2.62
C PHE A 106 -6.82 -2.65 1.15
N GLN A 107 -6.47 -1.57 0.45
CA GLN A 107 -5.97 -1.64 -0.93
C GLN A 107 -4.66 -2.41 -1.03
N GLU A 108 -3.77 -2.25 -0.06
CA GLU A 108 -2.51 -2.99 0.00
C GLU A 108 -2.75 -4.49 0.25
N ILE A 109 -3.71 -4.83 1.13
CA ILE A 109 -4.14 -6.22 1.36
C ILE A 109 -4.72 -6.81 0.07
N ASP A 110 -5.60 -6.08 -0.62
CA ASP A 110 -6.21 -6.54 -1.89
C ASP A 110 -5.13 -6.81 -2.94
N HIS A 111 -4.17 -5.91 -3.09
CA HIS A 111 -3.08 -6.05 -4.05
C HIS A 111 -2.30 -7.35 -3.85
N ARG A 112 -2.00 -7.69 -2.59
CA ARG A 112 -1.24 -8.89 -2.21
C ARG A 112 -2.06 -10.17 -2.27
N MET A 113 -3.36 -10.10 -2.00
CA MET A 113 -4.28 -11.24 -2.11
C MET A 113 -4.68 -11.56 -3.55
N THR A 114 -4.44 -10.67 -4.52
CA THR A 114 -4.84 -10.85 -5.94
C THR A 114 -4.09 -12.00 -6.65
N SER A 115 -3.15 -12.67 -5.97
CA SER A 115 -2.39 -13.81 -6.49
C SER A 115 -2.97 -15.15 -6.01
N LYS A 116 -3.88 -15.73 -6.79
CA LYS A 116 -4.06 -17.18 -7.05
C LYS A 116 -5.30 -17.42 -7.91
N GLU A 117 -5.18 -18.36 -8.83
CA GLU A 117 -6.28 -18.85 -9.68
C GLU A 117 -7.41 -19.42 -8.81
N GLU A 118 -8.44 -18.61 -8.56
CA GLU A 118 -9.65 -19.03 -7.85
C GLU A 118 -10.88 -18.99 -8.75
N THR A 119 -11.80 -19.92 -8.53
CA THR A 119 -13.11 -19.94 -9.19
C THR A 119 -13.89 -18.67 -8.86
N ILE A 120 -14.52 -18.04 -9.87
CA ILE A 120 -15.28 -16.79 -9.77
C ILE A 120 -16.25 -16.76 -8.57
N GLU A 121 -16.92 -17.88 -8.28
CA GLU A 121 -17.86 -17.97 -7.15
C GLU A 121 -17.20 -17.76 -5.78
N ARG A 122 -16.03 -18.35 -5.55
CA ARG A 122 -15.27 -18.18 -4.29
C ARG A 122 -14.77 -16.75 -4.14
N VAL A 123 -14.30 -16.15 -5.23
CA VAL A 123 -13.86 -14.76 -5.26
C VAL A 123 -14.98 -13.80 -4.87
N VAL A 124 -16.20 -14.03 -5.37
CA VAL A 124 -17.38 -13.19 -5.05
C VAL A 124 -17.79 -13.34 -3.58
N GLN A 125 -17.85 -14.56 -3.06
CA GLN A 125 -18.18 -14.79 -1.64
C GLN A 125 -17.14 -14.18 -0.69
N LEU A 126 -15.86 -14.35 -1.01
CA LEU A 126 -14.74 -13.79 -0.26
C LEU A 126 -14.76 -12.26 -0.30
N HIS A 127 -15.03 -11.66 -1.46
CA HIS A 127 -15.23 -10.20 -1.57
C HIS A 127 -16.35 -9.68 -0.68
N PHE A 128 -17.50 -10.36 -0.66
CA PHE A 128 -18.63 -9.94 0.18
C PHE A 128 -18.28 -10.04 1.68
N ALA A 129 -17.64 -11.15 2.09
CA ALA A 129 -17.19 -11.34 3.47
C ALA A 129 -16.15 -10.28 3.89
N MET A 130 -15.17 -9.99 3.03
CA MET A 130 -14.15 -8.96 3.27
C MET A 130 -14.76 -7.56 3.32
N ALA A 131 -15.65 -7.21 2.39
CA ALA A 131 -16.34 -5.93 2.39
C ALA A 131 -17.11 -5.71 3.71
N ARG A 132 -17.75 -6.78 4.22
CA ARG A 132 -18.44 -6.72 5.49
C ARG A 132 -17.48 -6.58 6.68
N LEU A 133 -16.39 -7.35 6.70
CA LEU A 133 -15.35 -7.25 7.72
C LEU A 133 -14.75 -5.82 7.79
N ARG A 134 -14.50 -5.19 6.64
CA ARG A 134 -13.98 -3.82 6.56
C ARG A 134 -14.90 -2.79 7.19
N VAL A 135 -16.22 -2.95 7.01
CA VAL A 135 -17.22 -2.12 7.71
C VAL A 135 -17.11 -2.31 9.23
N HIS A 136 -16.96 -3.54 9.70
CA HIS A 136 -16.80 -3.83 11.13
C HIS A 136 -15.52 -3.22 11.71
N ILE A 137 -14.39 -3.37 11.02
CA ILE A 137 -13.11 -2.75 11.41
C ILE A 137 -13.24 -1.23 11.47
N PHE A 138 -13.84 -0.61 10.44
CA PHE A 138 -14.07 0.82 10.42
C PHE A 138 -14.89 1.28 11.63
N LEU A 139 -16.02 0.61 11.91
CA LEU A 139 -16.90 0.95 13.02
C LEU A 139 -16.24 0.74 14.39
N SER A 140 -15.42 -0.31 14.57
CA SER A 140 -14.77 -0.61 15.85
C SER A 140 -13.72 0.43 16.24
N GLY A 141 -13.03 1.02 15.26
CA GLY A 141 -12.03 2.06 15.53
C GLY A 141 -12.58 3.48 15.62
N LEU A 142 -13.88 3.73 15.40
CA LEU A 142 -14.47 5.07 15.55
C LEU A 142 -14.39 5.59 16.98
N ASN A 143 -14.25 6.90 17.15
CA ASN A 143 -14.30 7.55 18.46
C ASN A 143 -15.61 7.22 19.23
N PRO A 144 -15.59 7.23 20.58
CA PRO A 144 -16.77 6.93 21.41
C PRO A 144 -18.02 7.76 21.10
N GLU A 145 -17.86 9.00 20.63
CA GLU A 145 -18.96 9.91 20.26
C GLU A 145 -19.91 9.35 19.17
N PHE A 146 -19.44 8.38 18.38
CA PHE A 146 -20.20 7.71 17.33
C PHE A 146 -20.92 6.45 17.77
N HIS A 147 -20.99 6.12 19.08
CA HIS A 147 -21.60 4.88 19.57
C HIS A 147 -23.00 4.61 18.99
N HIS A 148 -23.92 5.58 19.13
CA HIS A 148 -25.26 5.52 18.55
C HIS A 148 -25.26 5.31 17.02
N VAL A 149 -24.41 6.02 16.26
CA VAL A 149 -24.27 5.83 14.80
C VAL A 149 -23.84 4.40 14.47
N ARG A 150 -22.96 3.77 15.28
CA ARG A 150 -22.58 2.37 15.08
C ARG A 150 -23.78 1.44 15.20
N GLU A 151 -24.60 1.61 16.24
CA GLU A 151 -25.80 0.79 16.45
C GLU A 151 -26.79 0.92 15.29
N GLU A 152 -27.07 2.15 14.85
CA GLU A 152 -27.95 2.40 13.72
C GLU A 152 -27.45 1.72 12.43
N ILE A 153 -26.16 1.85 12.12
CA ILE A 153 -25.57 1.23 10.93
C ILE A 153 -25.63 -0.30 11.00
N LEU A 154 -25.44 -0.89 12.19
CA LEU A 154 -25.52 -2.33 12.38
C LEU A 154 -26.96 -2.85 12.16
N GLN A 155 -27.97 -2.06 12.52
CA GLN A 155 -29.38 -2.39 12.37
C GLN A 155 -29.93 -2.18 10.95
N LYS A 156 -29.28 -1.38 10.10
CA LYS A 156 -29.74 -1.13 8.72
C LYS A 156 -29.89 -2.41 7.90
N ASP A 157 -30.89 -2.40 7.02
CA ASP A 157 -31.14 -3.36 5.96
C ASP A 157 -31.63 -2.60 4.71
N PRO A 158 -30.96 -2.70 3.54
CA PRO A 158 -29.77 -3.51 3.26
C PRO A 158 -28.51 -3.04 4.00
N LYS A 159 -27.54 -3.96 4.16
CA LYS A 159 -26.24 -3.65 4.77
C LYS A 159 -25.47 -2.63 3.91
N LEU A 160 -24.91 -1.61 4.57
CA LEU A 160 -24.07 -0.60 3.93
C LEU A 160 -22.68 -1.16 3.62
N ASN A 161 -22.10 -0.71 2.50
CA ASN A 161 -20.68 -0.90 2.18
C ASN A 161 -19.82 0.17 2.88
N LEU A 162 -18.50 0.03 2.78
CA LEU A 162 -17.54 0.89 3.48
C LEU A 162 -17.70 2.38 3.11
N GLU A 163 -17.85 2.71 1.82
CA GLU A 163 -18.02 4.10 1.38
C GLU A 163 -19.33 4.72 1.90
N SER A 164 -20.42 3.97 1.82
CA SER A 164 -21.74 4.43 2.29
C SER A 164 -21.78 4.57 3.80
N THR A 165 -21.14 3.65 4.53
CA THR A 165 -20.92 3.74 5.98
C THR A 165 -20.16 5.02 6.33
N TYR A 166 -19.01 5.29 5.68
CA TYR A 166 -18.25 6.52 5.91
C TYR A 166 -19.08 7.78 5.62
N ALA A 167 -19.79 7.82 4.50
CA ALA A 167 -20.65 8.94 4.13
C ALA A 167 -21.76 9.20 5.16
N TYR A 168 -22.32 8.13 5.73
CA TYR A 168 -23.33 8.20 6.80
C TYR A 168 -22.75 8.84 8.07
N VAL A 169 -21.63 8.30 8.58
CA VAL A 169 -20.98 8.84 9.79
C VAL A 169 -20.58 10.31 9.60
N ARG A 170 -20.05 10.66 8.41
CA ARG A 170 -19.69 12.04 8.09
C ARG A 170 -20.90 12.98 8.09
N ARG A 171 -22.04 12.55 7.54
CA ARG A 171 -23.27 13.35 7.54
C ARG A 171 -23.78 13.58 8.95
N GLU A 172 -23.83 12.55 9.79
CA GLU A 172 -24.22 12.66 11.20
C GLU A 172 -23.30 13.62 11.97
N TYR A 173 -22.00 13.54 11.73
CA TYR A 173 -21.03 14.47 12.33
C TYR A 173 -21.30 15.93 11.94
N GLN A 174 -21.60 16.20 10.67
CA GLN A 174 -21.94 17.54 10.18
C GLN A 174 -23.29 18.05 10.71
N GLN A 175 -24.30 17.18 10.79
CA GLN A 175 -25.60 17.52 11.35
C GLN A 175 -25.49 17.90 12.83
N ARG A 176 -24.69 17.14 13.60
CA ARG A 176 -24.41 17.46 15.01
C ARG A 176 -23.73 18.80 15.19
N GLN A 177 -22.77 19.15 14.33
CA GLN A 177 -22.13 20.47 14.38
C GLN A 177 -23.11 21.61 14.06
N THR A 178 -23.95 21.42 13.04
CA THR A 178 -24.92 22.44 12.61
C THR A 178 -26.07 22.62 13.60
N MET A 179 -26.56 21.54 14.22
CA MET A 179 -27.60 21.60 15.25
C MET A 179 -27.06 21.91 16.66
N GLY A 180 -25.77 21.67 16.91
CA GLY A 180 -25.11 21.83 18.21
C GLY A 180 -24.49 23.22 18.50
N GLY A 181 -24.72 24.23 17.66
CA GLY A 181 -24.46 25.64 18.02
C GLY A 181 -22.98 26.06 18.12
N SER A 182 -22.05 25.43 17.40
CA SER A 182 -20.73 26.03 17.16
C SER A 182 -20.45 26.12 15.66
N ARG A 183 -20.20 27.34 15.18
CA ARG A 183 -19.91 27.64 13.78
C ARG A 183 -18.75 26.75 13.28
N PRO A 184 -18.89 26.04 12.15
CA PRO A 184 -17.76 25.38 11.53
C PRO A 184 -16.78 26.45 11.05
N ILE A 185 -15.51 26.37 11.47
CA ILE A 185 -14.43 26.99 10.70
C ILE A 185 -14.36 26.19 9.40
N PRO A 186 -14.62 26.79 8.23
CA PRO A 186 -14.58 26.06 6.98
C PRO A 186 -13.14 25.59 6.69
N GLU A 187 -12.96 24.30 6.40
CA GLU A 187 -11.66 23.75 5.94
C GLU A 187 -11.17 24.44 4.64
N SER A 188 -12.04 25.16 3.93
CA SER A 188 -11.66 26.03 2.80
C SER A 188 -10.80 27.24 3.20
N SER A 189 -10.69 27.56 4.48
CA SER A 189 -9.88 28.69 4.97
C SER A 189 -8.41 28.32 5.26
N ILE A 190 -8.03 27.04 5.20
CA ILE A 190 -6.65 26.59 5.52
C ILE A 190 -5.76 26.49 4.26
N MET A 191 -6.31 26.58 3.05
CA MET A 191 -5.51 26.43 1.81
C MET A 191 -5.11 27.74 1.10
N VAL A 192 -5.23 28.92 1.74
CA VAL A 192 -4.72 30.17 1.16
C VAL A 192 -3.92 30.96 2.19
N ALA A 193 -2.72 30.47 2.52
CA ALA A 193 -1.65 31.30 3.07
C ALA A 193 -0.30 30.59 2.96
N LYS A 194 0.27 30.56 1.74
CA LYS A 194 1.72 30.59 1.52
C LYS A 194 1.98 30.93 0.04
N ARG A 195 1.88 32.22 -0.25
CA ARG A 195 2.58 32.87 -1.37
C ARG A 195 3.08 34.22 -0.87
N THR A 196 4.28 34.59 -1.33
CA THR A 196 5.15 35.72 -0.91
C THR A 196 6.04 35.37 0.29
N HIS A 197 7.38 35.45 0.22
CA HIS A 197 8.34 36.01 -0.74
C HIS A 197 9.47 35.02 -1.02
#